data_AF-A0A7C6QBK6-F1
#
_entry.id   AF-A0A7C6QBK6-F1
#
_cell.length_a   1.000
_cell.length_b   1.000
_cell.length_c   1.000
_cell.angle_alpha   90.00
_cell.angle_beta   90.00
_cell.angle_gamma   90.00
#
_symmetry.space_group_name_H-M   'P 1'
#
loop_
_entity.id
_entity.type
_entity.pdbx_description
1 polymer ?
#
loop_
_entity_poly.entity_id
_entity_poly.type
_entity_poly.pdbx_seq_one_letter_code
_entity_poly.pdbx_strand_id
1 'polypeptide(L)'
;MNQVRGTLPKKSPEGVKELQSQLCKLGYEFAEDMAEISFSRPGRLESVLAEVTPLAEKAGWDVRRELYLEETNPELTAKSIYERGRILRLYPTH
;
A
#
# COMPACT_ATOMS: atom_id res chain seq x y z
N MET A 1 13.74 -10.20 -5.14
CA MET A 1 12.51 -9.57 -5.71
C MET A 1 11.89 -8.63 -4.69
N ASN A 2 11.64 -7.38 -5.07
CA ASN A 2 11.04 -6.39 -4.17
C ASN A 2 9.55 -6.66 -4.02
N GLN A 3 9.06 -6.60 -2.78
CA GLN A 3 7.64 -6.74 -2.47
C GLN A 3 7.16 -5.49 -1.76
N VAL A 4 6.04 -4.94 -2.22
CA VAL A 4 5.39 -3.80 -1.58
C VAL A 4 4.13 -4.31 -0.89
N ARG A 5 3.98 -3.94 0.38
CA ARG A 5 2.79 -4.17 1.18
C ARG A 5 2.19 -2.83 1.56
N GLY A 6 0.89 -2.66 1.36
CA GLY A 6 0.16 -1.48 1.78
C GLY A 6 -0.93 -1.81 2.79
N THR A 7 -1.22 -0.84 3.66
CA THR A 7 -2.34 -0.91 4.60
C THR A 7 -3.13 0.38 4.59
N LEU A 8 -4.44 0.25 4.78
CA LEU A 8 -5.40 1.35 4.89
C LEU A 8 -6.41 1.02 5.99
N PRO A 9 -6.92 2.01 6.73
CA PRO A 9 -7.96 1.80 7.72
C PRO A 9 -9.27 1.38 7.04
N LYS A 10 -10.01 0.45 7.64
CA LYS A 10 -11.30 0.02 7.11
C LYS A 10 -12.33 1.14 7.37
N LYS A 11 -12.89 1.68 6.29
CA LYS A 11 -13.95 2.71 6.32
C LYS A 11 -15.27 2.09 5.89
N SER A 12 -15.91 2.69 4.88
CA SER A 12 -17.18 2.26 4.34
C SER A 12 -17.01 0.96 3.55
N PRO A 13 -17.91 -0.03 3.74
CA PRO A 13 -17.84 -1.31 3.04
C PRO A 13 -17.92 -1.15 1.51
N GLU A 14 -18.58 -0.10 1.02
CA GLU A 14 -18.65 0.23 -0.41
C GLU A 14 -17.28 0.62 -0.97
N GLY A 15 -16.59 1.55 -0.31
CA GLY A 15 -15.24 1.95 -0.70
C GLY A 15 -14.26 0.76 -0.64
N VAL A 16 -14.41 -0.11 0.36
CA VAL A 16 -13.53 -1.28 0.51
C VAL A 16 -13.74 -2.26 -0.63
N LYS A 17 -15.00 -2.55 -0.99
CA LYS A 17 -15.32 -3.39 -2.15
C LYS A 17 -14.84 -2.80 -3.47
N GLU A 18 -14.99 -1.49 -3.66
CA GLU A 18 -14.51 -0.82 -4.86
C GLU A 18 -12.99 -0.93 -4.97
N LEU A 19 -12.26 -0.58 -3.91
CA LEU A 19 -10.81 -0.67 -3.87
C LEU A 19 -10.33 -2.11 -4.07
N GLN A 20 -10.94 -3.09 -3.40
CA GLN A 20 -10.65 -4.52 -3.58
C GLN A 20 -10.82 -4.94 -5.04
N SER A 21 -11.92 -4.54 -5.69
CA SER A 21 -12.17 -4.89 -7.09
C SER A 21 -11.10 -4.33 -8.02
N GLN A 22 -10.69 -3.07 -7.81
CA GLN A 22 -9.65 -2.42 -8.61
C GLN A 22 -8.28 -3.05 -8.39
N LEU A 23 -7.90 -3.29 -7.13
CA LEU A 23 -6.63 -3.93 -6.78
C LEU A 23 -6.53 -5.37 -7.32
N CYS A 24 -7.61 -6.14 -7.20
CA CYS A 24 -7.67 -7.50 -7.74
C CYS A 24 -7.50 -7.52 -9.28
N LYS A 25 -8.10 -6.57 -10.00
CA LYS A 25 -7.91 -6.42 -11.47
C LYS A 25 -6.46 -6.10 -11.85
N LEU A 26 -5.72 -5.43 -10.98
CA LEU A 26 -4.30 -5.12 -11.16
C LEU A 26 -3.37 -6.26 -10.70
N GLY A 27 -3.93 -7.35 -10.17
CA GLY A 27 -3.17 -8.51 -9.68
C GLY A 27 -2.54 -8.31 -8.31
N TYR A 28 -3.09 -7.42 -7.47
CA TYR A 28 -2.70 -7.32 -6.07
C TYR A 28 -3.36 -8.43 -5.26
N GLU A 29 -2.64 -8.93 -4.27
CA GLU A 29 -3.23 -9.71 -3.18
C GLU A 29 -3.90 -8.75 -2.22
N PHE A 30 -5.16 -9.00 -1.89
CA PHE A 30 -5.96 -8.18 -0.99
C PHE A 30 -6.43 -9.00 0.19
N ALA A 31 -6.22 -8.49 1.40
CA ALA A 31 -6.65 -9.08 2.66
C ALA A 31 -7.44 -8.03 3.45
N GLU A 32 -8.63 -8.40 3.91
CA GLU A 32 -9.44 -7.56 4.77
C GLU A 32 -9.38 -8.10 6.20
N ASP A 33 -9.07 -7.22 7.15
CA ASP A 33 -9.11 -7.51 8.59
C ASP A 33 -10.30 -6.79 9.27
N MET A 34 -10.44 -6.92 10.59
CA MET A 34 -11.54 -6.30 11.33
C MET A 34 -11.45 -4.77 11.32
N ALA A 35 -10.24 -4.20 11.40
CA ALA A 35 -10.01 -2.75 11.53
C ALA A 35 -9.32 -2.11 10.32
N GLU A 36 -8.65 -2.90 9.49
CA GLU A 36 -7.83 -2.42 8.37
C GLU A 36 -7.90 -3.36 7.18
N ILE A 37 -7.50 -2.84 6.02
CA ILE A 37 -7.32 -3.60 4.80
C ILE A 37 -5.83 -3.59 4.46
N SER A 38 -5.32 -4.75 4.08
CA SER A 38 -3.95 -4.98 3.66
C SER A 38 -3.94 -5.38 2.19
N PHE A 39 -2.93 -4.95 1.45
CA PHE A 39 -2.71 -5.42 0.09
C PHE A 39 -1.22 -5.56 -0.19
N SER A 40 -0.85 -6.46 -1.10
CA SER A 40 0.54 -6.67 -1.48
C SER A 40 0.71 -6.96 -2.95
N ARG A 41 1.84 -6.52 -3.51
CA ARG A 41 2.25 -6.84 -4.88
C ARG A 41 3.77 -6.81 -5.03
N PRO A 42 4.34 -7.70 -5.85
CA PRO A 42 5.74 -7.59 -6.26
C PRO A 42 5.94 -6.33 -7.12
N GLY A 43 6.97 -5.53 -6.81
CA GLY A 43 7.22 -4.29 -7.55
C GLY A 43 8.00 -3.26 -6.75
N ARG A 44 8.02 -2.03 -7.26
CA ARG A 44 8.61 -0.87 -6.59
C ARG A 44 7.55 -0.07 -5.86
N LEU A 45 7.91 0.51 -4.71
CA LEU A 45 7.05 1.38 -3.91
C LEU A 45 6.41 2.48 -4.76
N GLU A 46 7.20 3.15 -5.61
CA GLU A 46 6.76 4.27 -6.43
C GLU A 46 5.69 3.88 -7.44
N SER A 47 5.84 2.71 -8.08
CA SER A 47 4.85 2.18 -9.01
C SER A 47 3.54 1.86 -8.28
N VAL A 48 3.63 1.15 -7.16
CA VAL A 48 2.46 0.81 -6.35
C VAL A 48 1.76 2.06 -5.82
N LEU A 49 2.53 3.06 -5.36
CA LEU A 49 1.98 4.32 -4.91
C LEU A 49 1.22 5.05 -6.03
N ALA A 50 1.79 5.11 -7.23
CA ALA A 50 1.14 5.75 -8.38
C ALA A 50 -0.16 5.04 -8.81
N GLU A 51 -0.22 3.72 -8.65
CA GLU A 51 -1.42 2.93 -8.96
C GLU A 51 -2.47 3.03 -7.85
N VAL A 52 -2.08 2.91 -6.58
CA VAL A 52 -3.00 2.85 -5.43
C VAL A 52 -3.57 4.22 -5.09
N THR A 53 -2.78 5.28 -5.20
CA THR A 53 -3.20 6.66 -4.83
C THR A 53 -4.54 7.05 -5.46
N PRO A 54 -4.69 7.02 -6.81
CA PRO A 54 -5.96 7.40 -7.43
C PRO A 54 -7.12 6.45 -7.11
N LEU A 55 -6.85 5.19 -6.77
CA LEU A 55 -7.89 4.22 -6.40
C LEU A 55 -8.42 4.47 -4.99
N ALA A 56 -7.50 4.68 -4.05
CA ALA A 56 -7.83 4.98 -2.65
C ALA A 56 -8.53 6.35 -2.54
N GLU A 57 -8.07 7.38 -3.25
CA GLU A 57 -8.73 8.69 -3.26
C GLU A 57 -10.15 8.62 -3.83
N LYS A 58 -10.35 7.88 -4.95
CA LYS A 58 -11.69 7.67 -5.53
C LYS A 58 -12.65 6.98 -4.56
N ALA A 59 -12.14 6.02 -3.79
CA ALA A 59 -12.94 5.27 -2.85
C ALA A 59 -13.09 5.97 -1.47
N GLY A 60 -12.56 7.19 -1.31
CA GLY A 60 -12.79 8.06 -0.15
C GLY A 60 -11.71 8.02 0.94
N TRP A 61 -10.52 7.50 0.64
CA TRP A 61 -9.36 7.56 1.54
C TRP A 61 -8.48 8.77 1.28
N ASP A 62 -7.99 9.38 2.35
CA ASP A 62 -6.94 10.38 2.32
C ASP A 62 -5.59 9.66 2.33
N VAL A 63 -5.08 9.38 1.14
CA VAL A 63 -3.80 8.69 0.91
C VAL A 63 -2.64 9.39 1.64
N ARG A 64 -2.70 10.71 1.81
CA ARG A 64 -1.62 11.44 2.50
C ARG A 64 -1.65 11.29 4.00
N ARG A 65 -2.73 10.77 4.59
CA ARG A 65 -2.86 10.60 6.04
C ARG A 65 -3.03 9.15 6.46
N GLU A 66 -3.63 8.35 5.58
CA GLU A 66 -4.14 7.01 5.90
C GLU A 66 -3.40 5.90 5.17
N LEU A 67 -2.79 6.19 4.01
CA LEU A 67 -2.05 5.17 3.27
C LEU A 67 -0.68 4.95 3.90
N TYR A 68 -0.42 3.69 4.24
CA TYR A 68 0.88 3.18 4.57
C TYR A 68 1.32 2.21 3.46
N LEU A 69 2.53 2.36 2.92
CA LEU A 69 3.16 1.37 2.06
C LEU A 69 4.55 1.04 2.60
N GLU A 70 4.96 -0.21 2.50
CA GLU A 70 6.26 -0.70 2.87
C GLU A 70 6.80 -1.57 1.72
N GLU A 71 7.93 -1.17 1.16
CA GLU A 71 8.72 -1.96 0.24
C GLU A 71 9.82 -2.67 1.03
N THR A 72 9.77 -4.00 0.98
CA THR A 72 10.81 -4.87 1.51
C THR A 72 11.60 -5.46 0.35
N ASN A 73 12.92 -5.32 0.42
CA ASN A 73 13.84 -6.02 -0.45
C ASN A 73 14.57 -7.10 0.37
N PRO A 74 14.45 -8.39 0.04
CA PRO A 74 15.18 -9.44 0.77
C PRO A 74 16.69 -9.44 0.49
N GLU A 75 17.14 -8.85 -0.62
CA GLU A 75 18.54 -8.84 -1.04
C GLU A 75 19.31 -7.62 -0.51
N LEU A 76 18.60 -6.56 -0.17
CA LEU A 76 19.14 -5.35 0.44
C LEU A 76 18.48 -5.18 1.80
N THR A 77 19.22 -5.04 2.89
CA THR A 77 18.64 -4.74 4.21
C THR A 77 17.94 -3.37 4.29
N ALA A 78 17.83 -2.67 3.16
CA ALA A 78 17.14 -1.40 3.02
C ALA A 78 15.62 -1.63 2.88
N LYS A 79 14.85 -0.78 3.57
CA LYS A 79 13.39 -0.73 3.49
C LYS A 79 12.95 0.65 3.05
N SER A 80 11.98 0.73 2.15
CA SER A 80 11.34 2.00 1.79
C SER A 80 9.93 2.02 2.35
N ILE A 81 9.55 3.04 3.10
CA ILE A 81 8.22 3.16 3.71
C ILE A 81 7.60 4.45 3.20
N TYR A 82 6.42 4.38 2.61
CA TYR A 82 5.56 5.53 2.40
C TYR A 82 4.61 5.66 3.58
N GLU A 83 4.73 6.75 4.32
CA GLU A 83 3.79 7.09 5.38
C GLU A 83 3.53 8.60 5.34
N ARG A 84 2.26 8.98 5.51
CA ARG A 84 1.85 10.38 5.68
C ARG A 84 2.34 11.32 4.57
N GLY A 85 2.34 10.86 3.32
CA GLY A 85 2.80 11.66 2.18
C GLY A 85 4.32 11.76 2.02
N ARG A 86 5.10 10.97 2.75
CA ARG A 86 6.57 10.97 2.69
C ARG A 86 7.11 9.56 2.48
N ILE A 87 8.13 9.45 1.64
CA ILE A 87 8.90 8.22 1.49
C ILE A 87 10.11 8.28 2.43
N LEU A 88 10.12 7.43 3.45
CA LEU A 88 11.23 7.18 4.35
C LEU A 88 12.06 6.02 3.81
N ARG A 89 13.37 6.21 3.66
CA ARG A 89 14.30 5.13 3.31
C ARG A 89 15.09 4.76 4.55
N LEU A 90 14.84 3.57 5.07
CA LEU A 90 15.56 3.00 6.20
C LEU A 90 16.72 2.17 5.66
N TYR A 91 17.93 2.55 6.03
CA TYR A 91 19.14 1.80 5.76
C TYR A 91 19.56 1.08 7.05
N PRO A 92 20.12 -0.13 6.97
CA PRO A 92 20.71 -0.76 8.14
C PRO A 92 21.85 0.13 8.64
N THR A 93 21.74 0.63 9.88
CA THR A 93 22.90 1.22 10.58
C THR A 93 23.87 0.10 10.88
N HIS A 94 25.05 0.20 10.29
CA HIS A 94 26.16 -0.75 10.38
C HIS A 94 26.78 -0.79 11.78
#